data_AF-A0A1I3XXY0-F1
#
_entry.id   AF-A0A1I3XXY0-F1
#
_cell.length_a   1.000
_cell.length_b   1.000
_cell.length_c   1.000
_cell.angle_alpha   90.00
_cell.angle_beta   90.00
_cell.angle_gamma   90.00
#
_symmetry.space_group_name_H-M   'P 1'
#
loop_
_entity.id
_entity.type
_entity.pdbx_description
1 polymer ?
#
loop_
_entity_poly.entity_id
_entity_poly.type
_entity_poly.pdbx_seq_one_letter_code
_entity_poly.pdbx_strand_id
1 'polypeptide(L)'
;MQTIPFLPDRLNAEPVVFRGFTTPEMGLAALAGVGGGLMVSLPLIPLVGWVMIPTGMLVMPLLLVSFGGRWLAQLKRGKPENYLWQKLEEKKRRLGIGDPALIIAAQGWSLRRSRSTR
;
A
#
# COMPACT_ATOMS: atom_id res chain seq x y z
N MET A 1 -29.96 -25.17 8.87
CA MET A 1 -29.04 -24.02 8.75
C MET A 1 -27.98 -24.39 7.75
N GLN A 2 -27.88 -23.71 6.61
CA GLN A 2 -26.85 -23.99 5.61
C GLN A 2 -25.59 -23.22 5.98
N THR A 3 -24.61 -23.91 6.55
CA THR A 3 -23.25 -23.40 6.73
C THR A 3 -22.54 -23.54 5.39
N ILE A 4 -22.22 -22.43 4.74
CA ILE A 4 -21.41 -22.46 3.52
C ILE A 4 -20.02 -22.94 3.95
N PRO A 5 -19.53 -24.11 3.50
CA PRO A 5 -18.25 -24.68 3.95
C PRO A 5 -17.03 -23.90 3.44
N PHE A 6 -17.24 -22.97 2.52
CA PHE A 6 -16.21 -22.19 1.87
C PHE A 6 -16.62 -20.72 1.83
N LEU A 7 -15.92 -19.88 2.59
CA LEU A 7 -16.08 -18.44 2.52
C LEU A 7 -15.22 -17.93 1.37
N PRO A 8 -15.78 -17.23 0.36
CA PRO A 8 -14.96 -16.68 -0.72
C PRO A 8 -13.98 -15.66 -0.16
N ASP A 9 -12.70 -15.74 -0.57
CA ASP A 9 -11.63 -14.82 -0.12
C ASP A 9 -12.01 -13.35 -0.36
N ARG A 10 -12.79 -13.08 -1.42
CA ARG A 10 -13.29 -11.75 -1.76
C ARG A 10 -14.22 -11.13 -0.72
N LEU A 11 -14.78 -11.94 0.18
CA LEU A 11 -15.59 -11.43 1.29
C LEU A 11 -14.70 -10.90 2.43
N ASN A 12 -13.47 -11.39 2.54
CA ASN A 12 -12.50 -10.92 3.53
C ASN A 12 -11.63 -9.76 3.01
N ALA A 13 -11.64 -9.54 1.70
CA ALA A 13 -10.92 -8.44 1.06
C ALA A 13 -11.51 -7.08 1.44
N GLU A 14 -10.66 -6.12 1.79
CA GLU A 14 -11.11 -4.75 2.05
C GLU A 14 -11.78 -4.14 0.79
N PRO A 15 -12.95 -3.53 0.95
CA PRO A 15 -13.65 -2.93 -0.19
C PRO A 15 -12.90 -1.71 -0.71
N VAL A 16 -13.02 -1.48 -2.02
CA VAL A 16 -12.54 -0.26 -2.66
C VAL A 16 -13.49 0.88 -2.30
N VAL A 17 -12.95 1.95 -1.71
CA VAL A 17 -13.71 3.13 -1.28
C VAL A 17 -13.76 4.18 -2.37
N PHE A 18 -12.60 4.54 -2.95
CA PHE A 18 -12.51 5.63 -3.93
C PHE A 18 -11.48 5.35 -5.01
N ARG A 19 -11.91 5.35 -6.29
CA ARG A 19 -11.03 5.24 -7.48
C ARG A 19 -9.95 4.11 -7.41
N GLY A 20 -10.20 3.02 -6.69
CA GLY A 20 -9.24 1.91 -6.54
C GLY A 20 -8.45 1.88 -5.23
N PHE A 21 -8.62 2.88 -4.36
CA PHE A 21 -8.09 2.88 -3.00
C PHE A 21 -8.98 2.09 -2.04
N THR A 22 -8.36 1.29 -1.19
CA THR A 22 -8.99 0.85 0.07
C THR A 22 -8.86 1.97 1.12
N THR A 23 -9.61 1.86 2.23
CA THR A 23 -9.59 2.85 3.32
C THR A 23 -8.18 3.21 3.80
N PRO A 24 -7.31 2.25 4.19
CA PRO A 24 -6.00 2.58 4.71
C PRO A 24 -5.05 3.15 3.63
N GLU A 25 -5.22 2.76 2.38
CA GLU A 25 -4.41 3.29 1.28
C GLU A 25 -4.79 4.72 0.92
N MET A 26 -6.09 5.05 0.96
CA MET A 26 -6.56 6.43 0.80
C MET A 26 -6.01 7.30 1.94
N GLY A 27 -6.03 6.79 3.17
CA GLY A 27 -5.44 7.47 4.33
C GLY A 27 -3.94 7.70 4.16
N LEU A 28 -3.19 6.70 3.70
CA LEU A 28 -1.76 6.82 3.42
C LEU A 28 -1.48 7.82 2.30
N ALA A 29 -2.27 7.80 1.22
CA ALA A 29 -2.18 8.78 0.14
C ALA A 29 -2.48 10.20 0.66
N ALA A 30 -3.50 10.38 1.48
CA ALA A 30 -3.81 11.68 2.07
C ALA A 30 -2.66 12.19 2.94
N LEU A 31 -2.10 11.35 3.83
CA LEU A 31 -0.96 11.70 4.68
C LEU A 31 0.29 12.04 3.86
N ALA A 32 0.59 11.25 2.82
CA ALA A 32 1.68 11.55 1.90
C ALA A 32 1.45 12.88 1.17
N GLY A 33 0.21 13.18 0.81
CA GLY A 33 -0.18 14.45 0.22
C GLY A 33 -0.01 15.63 1.19
N VAL A 34 -0.30 15.46 2.48
CA VAL A 34 -0.08 16.51 3.49
C VAL A 34 1.41 16.78 3.63
N GLY A 35 2.23 15.73 3.74
CA GLY A 35 3.69 15.86 3.80
C GLY A 35 4.28 16.50 2.55
N GLY A 36 3.81 16.11 1.36
CA GLY A 36 4.19 16.72 0.09
C GLY A 36 3.75 18.18 0.00
N GLY A 37 2.54 18.50 0.46
CA GLY A 37 2.03 19.86 0.60
C GLY A 37 2.92 20.73 1.45
N LEU A 38 3.33 20.25 2.62
CA LEU A 38 4.25 20.96 3.50
C LEU A 38 5.62 21.20 2.82
N MET A 39 6.17 20.19 2.15
CA MET A 39 7.44 20.30 1.43
C MET A 39 7.39 21.33 0.30
N VAL A 40 6.26 21.42 -0.42
CA VAL A 40 6.04 22.42 -1.48
C VAL A 40 5.76 23.81 -0.90
N SER A 41 5.05 23.90 0.22
CA SER A 41 4.70 25.17 0.84
C SER A 41 5.89 25.88 1.48
N LEU A 42 6.83 25.15 2.09
CA LEU A 42 8.02 25.71 2.75
C LEU A 42 8.81 26.69 1.87
N PRO A 43 9.24 26.32 0.64
CA PRO A 43 9.98 27.24 -0.23
C PRO A 43 9.14 28.40 -0.76
N LEU A 44 7.80 28.33 -0.67
CA LEU A 44 6.89 29.38 -1.14
C LEU A 44 6.53 30.42 -0.06
N ILE A 45 6.87 30.16 1.20
CA ILE A 45 6.68 31.10 2.31
C ILE A 45 7.26 32.50 2.03
N PRO A 46 8.50 32.69 1.54
CA PRO A 46 9.02 34.04 1.28
C PRO A 46 8.27 34.81 0.19
N LEU A 47 7.51 34.12 -0.67
CA LEU A 47 6.78 34.75 -1.78
C LEU A 47 5.36 35.17 -1.38
N VAL A 48 4.63 34.30 -0.66
CA VAL A 48 3.19 34.47 -0.39
C VAL A 48 2.88 34.50 1.12
N GLY A 49 3.86 34.22 1.96
CA GLY A 49 3.72 34.19 3.41
C GLY A 49 3.24 32.83 3.96
N TRP A 50 2.99 32.82 5.27
CA TRP A 50 2.66 31.62 6.04
C TRP A 50 1.36 30.91 5.60
N VAL A 51 0.45 31.63 4.94
CA VAL A 51 -0.83 31.10 4.43
C VAL A 51 -0.62 29.94 3.46
N MET A 52 0.55 29.83 2.84
CA MET A 52 0.87 28.72 1.95
C MET A 52 0.93 27.37 2.67
N ILE A 53 1.24 27.34 3.97
CA ILE A 53 1.33 26.10 4.76
C ILE A 53 -0.04 25.39 4.82
N PRO A 54 -1.11 25.98 5.40
CA PRO A 54 -2.42 25.31 5.45
C PRO A 54 -2.99 25.08 4.04
N THR A 55 -2.71 25.98 3.09
CA THR A 55 -3.16 25.84 1.70
C THR A 55 -2.57 24.58 1.05
N GLY A 56 -1.24 24.41 1.11
CA GLY A 56 -0.59 23.23 0.54
C GLY A 56 -0.97 21.94 1.26
N MET A 57 -1.10 21.98 2.59
CA MET A 57 -1.55 20.83 3.39
C MET A 57 -2.99 20.38 3.06
N LEU A 58 -3.86 21.28 2.59
CA LEU A 58 -5.23 20.93 2.17
C LEU A 58 -5.30 20.53 0.69
N VAL A 59 -4.62 21.27 -0.18
CA VAL A 59 -4.72 21.09 -1.64
C VAL A 59 -4.00 19.83 -2.12
N MET A 60 -2.79 19.56 -1.62
CA MET A 60 -1.98 18.43 -2.12
C MET A 60 -2.58 17.05 -1.84
N PRO A 61 -3.17 16.75 -0.66
CA PRO A 61 -3.90 15.50 -0.46
C PRO A 61 -5.04 15.30 -1.45
N LEU A 62 -5.82 16.36 -1.72
CA LEU A 62 -6.95 16.29 -2.65
C LEU A 62 -6.47 15.98 -4.06
N LEU A 63 -5.40 16.64 -4.51
CA LEU A 63 -4.78 16.34 -5.81
C LEU A 63 -4.25 14.90 -5.85
N LEU A 64 -3.47 14.50 -4.85
CA LEU A 64 -2.85 13.18 -4.81
C LEU A 64 -3.88 12.05 -4.78
N VAL A 65 -4.94 12.16 -3.99
CA VAL A 65 -6.03 11.15 -3.96
C VAL A 65 -6.82 11.18 -5.27
N SER A 66 -7.11 12.36 -5.82
CA SER A 66 -7.86 12.48 -7.06
C SER A 66 -7.14 11.83 -8.24
N PHE A 67 -5.85 12.13 -8.43
CA PHE A 67 -5.07 11.62 -9.56
C PHE A 67 -4.42 10.26 -9.27
N GLY A 68 -4.03 10.01 -8.02
CA GLY A 68 -3.31 8.80 -7.61
C GLY A 68 -4.14 7.52 -7.69
N GLY A 69 -5.47 7.60 -7.61
CA GLY A 69 -6.32 6.40 -7.63
C GLY A 69 -6.19 5.61 -8.93
N ARG A 70 -6.20 6.30 -10.08
CA ARG A 70 -6.05 5.64 -11.40
C ARG A 70 -4.67 5.01 -11.54
N TRP A 71 -3.63 5.70 -11.07
CA TRP A 71 -2.26 5.18 -11.08
C TRP A 71 -2.11 3.96 -10.16
N LEU A 72 -2.69 4.02 -8.95
CA LEU A 72 -2.66 2.90 -8.01
C LEU A 72 -3.43 1.68 -8.53
N ALA A 73 -4.60 1.91 -9.15
CA ALA A 73 -5.39 0.85 -9.76
C ALA A 73 -4.63 0.15 -10.91
N GLN A 74 -3.85 0.90 -11.69
CA GLN A 74 -2.96 0.33 -12.71
C GLN A 74 -1.83 -0.48 -12.08
N LEU A 75 -1.19 0.05 -11.03
CA LEU A 75 -0.09 -0.61 -10.34
C LEU A 75 -0.51 -1.93 -9.65
N LYS A 76 -1.73 -1.97 -9.13
CA LYS A 76 -2.34 -3.16 -8.52
C LYS A 76 -2.90 -4.16 -9.54
N ARG A 77 -2.96 -3.83 -10.82
CA ARG A 77 -3.61 -4.70 -11.81
C ARG A 77 -2.87 -6.03 -11.92
N GLY A 78 -3.59 -7.15 -11.71
CA GLY A 78 -3.02 -8.51 -11.74
C GLY A 78 -2.11 -8.84 -10.55
N LYS A 79 -2.14 -8.02 -9.48
CA LYS A 79 -1.43 -8.28 -8.23
C LYS A 79 -2.38 -8.93 -7.19
N PRO A 80 -1.84 -9.67 -6.22
CA PRO A 80 -2.64 -10.25 -5.14
C PRO A 80 -3.29 -9.17 -4.25
N GLU A 81 -4.26 -9.59 -3.44
CA GLU A 81 -4.86 -8.73 -2.42
C GLU A 81 -3.81 -8.26 -1.40
N ASN A 82 -3.99 -7.06 -0.84
CA ASN A 82 -3.04 -6.43 0.09
C ASN A 82 -1.59 -6.30 -0.44
N TYR A 83 -1.39 -6.29 -1.76
CA TYR A 83 -0.07 -6.22 -2.40
C TYR A 83 0.82 -5.09 -1.87
N LEU A 84 0.27 -3.89 -1.66
CA LEU A 84 1.03 -2.74 -1.14
C LEU A 84 1.56 -3.00 0.26
N TRP A 85 0.74 -3.56 1.15
CA TRP A 85 1.13 -3.88 2.52
C TRP A 85 2.19 -4.97 2.54
N GLN A 86 2.00 -6.05 1.78
CA GLN A 86 3.01 -7.11 1.66
C GLN A 86 4.34 -6.57 1.13
N LYS A 87 4.31 -5.67 0.15
CA LYS A 87 5.53 -5.02 -0.37
C LYS A 87 6.22 -4.11 0.64
N LEU A 88 5.45 -3.38 1.45
CA LEU A 88 6.00 -2.55 2.52
C LEU A 88 6.63 -3.42 3.62
N GLU A 89 5.99 -4.52 4.01
CA GLU A 89 6.55 -5.48 4.97
C GLU A 89 7.80 -6.17 4.42
N GLU A 90 7.80 -6.58 3.16
CA GLU A 90 8.98 -7.12 2.48
C GLU A 90 10.14 -6.11 2.54
N LYS A 91 9.87 -4.83 2.27
CA LYS A 91 10.89 -3.77 2.33
C LYS A 91 11.38 -3.53 3.77
N LYS A 92 10.48 -3.48 4.75
CA LYS A 92 10.85 -3.36 6.18
C LYS A 92 11.72 -4.54 6.62
N ARG A 93 11.37 -5.76 6.20
CA ARG A 93 12.13 -6.98 6.50
C ARG A 93 13.53 -6.93 5.89
N ARG A 94 13.66 -6.50 4.63
CA ARG A 94 14.96 -6.29 3.97
C ARG A 94 15.81 -5.21 4.64
N LEU A 95 15.19 -4.22 5.26
CA LEU A 95 15.86 -3.17 6.04
C LEU A 95 16.18 -3.60 7.48
N GLY A 96 15.81 -4.83 7.89
CA GLY A 96 16.06 -5.36 9.24
C GLY A 96 15.05 -4.92 10.32
N ILE A 97 14.01 -4.16 9.96
CA ILE A 97 13.02 -3.57 10.90
C ILE A 97 11.66 -4.31 10.84
N GLY A 98 11.51 -5.26 9.92
CA GLY A 98 10.28 -6.03 9.73
C GLY A 98 10.23 -7.35 10.49
N ASP A 99 9.05 -7.99 10.48
CA ASP A 99 8.79 -9.27 11.14
C ASP A 99 9.77 -10.36 10.70
N PRO A 100 10.51 -10.98 11.63
CA PRO A 100 11.44 -12.04 11.30
C PRO A 100 10.81 -13.30 10.71
N ALA A 101 9.54 -13.57 11.01
CA ALA A 101 8.81 -14.71 10.49
C ALA A 101 8.38 -14.54 9.02
N LEU A 102 8.42 -13.32 8.47
CA LEU A 102 8.03 -13.08 7.08
C LEU A 102 8.98 -13.78 6.11
N ILE A 103 8.43 -14.74 5.36
CA ILE A 103 9.16 -15.51 4.36
C ILE A 103 9.35 -14.64 3.11
N ILE A 104 10.60 -14.19 2.89
CA ILE A 104 10.99 -13.41 1.70
C ILE A 104 11.92 -14.19 0.76
N ALA A 105 12.20 -15.45 1.08
CA ALA A 105 13.06 -16.32 0.29
C ALA A 105 12.26 -16.96 -0.85
N ALA A 106 12.81 -16.91 -2.06
CA ALA A 106 12.33 -17.68 -3.20
C ALA A 106 13.35 -18.80 -3.49
N GLN A 107 12.86 -20.02 -3.66
CA GLN A 107 13.66 -21.18 -4.01
C GLN A 107 12.95 -21.94 -5.12
N GLY A 108 13.71 -22.55 -6.03
CA GLY A 108 13.15 -23.49 -7.00
C GLY A 108 12.68 -24.76 -6.29
N TRP A 109 11.51 -25.26 -6.65
CA TRP A 109 11.05 -26.55 -6.14
C TRP A 109 11.97 -27.65 -6.66
N SER A 110 12.65 -28.36 -5.76
CA SER A 110 13.40 -29.57 -6.12
C SER A 110 12.68 -30.80 -5.59
N LEU A 111 12.31 -31.71 -6.47
CA LEU A 111 11.77 -33.02 -6.10
C LEU A 111 12.94 -33.94 -5.71
N ARG A 112 13.50 -33.77 -4.51
CA ARG A 112 14.39 -34.79 -3.96
C ARG A 112 13.54 -35.99 -3.55
N ARG A 113 13.52 -37.05 -4.36
CA ARG A 113 13.03 -38.36 -3.91
C ARG A 113 14.00 -38.86 -2.83
N SER A 114 13.57 -38.89 -1.56
CA SER A 114 14.27 -39.65 -0.53
C SER A 114 14.18 -41.13 -0.93
N ARG A 115 15.29 -41.71 -1.41
CA ARG A 115 15.36 -43.17 -1.54
C ARG A 115 15.18 -43.76 -0.15
N SER A 116 14.16 -44.60 0.03
CA SER A 116 14.07 -45.50 1.16
C SER A 116 15.29 -46.40 1.13
N THR A 117 16.21 -46.19 2.07
CA THR A 117 17.25 -47.15 2.40
C THR A 117 16.55 -48.37 2.99
N ARG A 118 16.67 -49.50 2.29
CA ARG A 118 16.33 -50.82 2.82
C ARG A 118 17.20 -51.15 4.02
#